data_AF-A0A925IAP5-F1
#
_entry.id   AF-A0A925IAP5-F1
#
_cell.length_a   1.000
_cell.length_b   1.000
_cell.length_c   1.000
_cell.angle_alpha   90.00
_cell.angle_beta   90.00
_cell.angle_gamma   90.00
#
_symmetry.space_group_name_H-M   'P 1'
#
loop_
_entity.id
_entity.type
_entity.pdbx_description
1 polymer ?
#
loop_
_entity_poly.entity_id
_entity_poly.type
_entity_poly.pdbx_seq_one_letter_code
_entity_poly.pdbx_strand_id
1 'polypeptide(L)'
;MDIKREDLPVTLQAFELENNHETFIAEQFVNTQADVDKFTSLYAGKIIKASKATVQNNNHSAAVSKKRNPATGMIMIVIILVLLALIIYGFSTGWIQEKFNLNI
;
A
#
# COMPACT_ATOMS: atom_id res chain seq x y z
N MET A 1 6.47 -30.62 -2.76
CA MET A 1 5.26 -30.03 -3.34
C MET A 1 5.09 -30.67 -4.70
N ASP A 2 4.02 -31.42 -4.92
CA ASP A 2 3.79 -32.15 -6.17
C ASP A 2 2.74 -31.38 -6.97
N ILE A 3 3.19 -30.61 -7.96
CA ILE A 3 2.30 -29.93 -8.90
C ILE A 3 2.05 -30.92 -10.03
N LYS A 4 0.79 -31.37 -10.18
CA LYS A 4 0.40 -32.32 -11.21
C LYS A 4 0.29 -31.64 -12.56
N ARG A 5 0.52 -32.39 -13.63
CA ARG A 5 0.44 -31.87 -15.01
C ARG A 5 -0.94 -31.35 -15.37
N GLU A 6 -2.00 -31.91 -14.76
CA GLU A 6 -3.38 -31.45 -14.97
C GLU A 6 -3.71 -30.06 -14.37
N ASP A 7 -2.87 -29.53 -13.48
CA ASP A 7 -3.10 -28.22 -12.87
C ASP A 7 -2.49 -27.07 -13.67
N LEU A 8 -1.70 -27.36 -14.72
CA LEU A 8 -1.07 -26.37 -15.59
C LEU A 8 -2.09 -25.70 -16.54
N PRO A 9 -1.94 -24.40 -16.86
CA PRO A 9 -0.88 -23.49 -16.42
C PRO A 9 -1.14 -22.88 -15.04
N VAL A 10 -0.07 -22.69 -14.27
CA VAL A 10 -0.13 -22.06 -12.93
C VAL A 10 0.85 -20.89 -12.82
N THR A 11 0.56 -19.99 -11.91
CA THR A 11 1.51 -18.95 -11.50
C THR A 11 2.22 -19.42 -10.23
N LEU A 12 3.54 -19.49 -10.25
CA LEU A 12 4.37 -19.78 -9.08
C LEU A 12 4.89 -18.48 -8.49
N GLN A 13 4.78 -18.33 -7.19
CA GLN A 13 5.29 -17.19 -6.44
C GLN A 13 6.24 -17.68 -5.36
N ALA A 14 7.42 -17.07 -5.27
CA ALA A 14 8.42 -17.35 -4.26
C ALA A 14 8.43 -16.24 -3.19
N PHE A 15 8.40 -16.64 -1.92
CA PHE A 15 8.44 -15.77 -0.76
C PHE A 15 9.63 -16.12 0.14
N GLU A 16 10.31 -15.12 0.64
CA GLU A 16 11.32 -15.25 1.69
C GLU A 16 10.68 -15.03 3.06
N LEU A 17 10.95 -15.92 4.01
CA LEU A 17 10.45 -15.79 5.37
C LEU A 17 11.56 -15.19 6.25
N GLU A 18 11.39 -13.94 6.65
CA GLU A 18 12.30 -13.25 7.56
C GLU A 18 11.48 -12.65 8.72
N ASN A 19 11.85 -12.96 9.96
CA ASN A 19 11.17 -12.43 11.16
C ASN A 19 9.64 -12.57 11.15
N ASN A 20 9.14 -13.72 10.68
CA ASN A 20 7.71 -14.01 10.54
C ASN A 20 6.97 -13.13 9.51
N HIS A 21 7.70 -12.42 8.65
CA HIS A 21 7.17 -11.69 7.51
C HIS A 21 7.52 -12.42 6.20
N GLU A 22 6.52 -12.62 5.35
CA GLU A 22 6.70 -13.16 4.00
C GLU A 22 6.99 -12.01 3.03
N THR A 23 8.22 -11.96 2.50
CA THR A 23 8.63 -10.99 1.49
C THR A 23 8.53 -11.63 0.11
N PHE A 24 7.80 -11.00 -0.81
CA PHE A 24 7.70 -11.45 -2.20
C PHE A 24 9.05 -11.28 -2.93
N ILE A 25 9.54 -12.35 -3.56
CA ILE A 25 10.82 -12.36 -4.26
C ILE A 25 10.62 -12.44 -5.78
N ALA A 26 9.79 -13.37 -6.24
CA ALA A 26 9.63 -13.64 -7.66
C ALA A 26 8.28 -14.26 -7.99
N GLU A 27 7.79 -14.00 -9.20
CA GLU A 27 6.61 -14.63 -9.79
C GLU A 27 6.99 -15.14 -11.18
N GLN A 28 6.59 -16.38 -11.50
CA GLN A 28 6.73 -16.93 -12.84
C GLN A 28 5.46 -17.67 -13.26
N PHE A 29 4.97 -17.33 -14.45
CA PHE A 29 3.94 -18.10 -15.13
C PHE A 29 4.56 -19.34 -15.77
N VAL A 30 4.11 -20.53 -15.36
CA VAL A 30 4.66 -21.80 -15.82
C VAL A 30 3.60 -22.60 -16.57
N ASN A 31 3.98 -23.07 -17.75
CA ASN A 31 3.11 -23.83 -18.64
C ASN A 31 3.46 -25.32 -18.64
N THR A 32 4.67 -25.67 -18.19
CA THR A 32 5.19 -27.04 -18.25
C THR A 32 5.81 -27.45 -16.92
N GLN A 33 5.90 -28.76 -16.68
CA GLN A 33 6.55 -29.31 -15.49
C GLN A 33 8.04 -28.92 -15.41
N ALA A 34 8.73 -28.86 -16.55
CA ALA A 34 10.14 -28.47 -16.57
C ALA A 34 10.34 -27.02 -16.06
N ASP A 35 9.38 -26.13 -16.34
CA ASP A 35 9.41 -24.76 -15.83
C ASP A 35 9.17 -24.71 -14.31
N VAL A 36 8.29 -25.56 -13.80
CA VAL A 36 8.04 -25.72 -12.35
C VAL A 36 9.32 -26.18 -11.65
N ASP A 37 9.98 -27.20 -12.18
CA ASP A 37 11.21 -27.77 -11.60
C ASP A 37 12.35 -26.75 -11.61
N LYS A 38 12.48 -26.01 -12.72
CA LYS A 38 13.46 -24.91 -12.85
C LYS A 38 13.20 -23.80 -11.84
N PHE A 39 11.96 -23.33 -11.72
CA PHE A 39 11.59 -22.29 -10.74
C PHE A 39 11.84 -22.76 -9.31
N THR A 40 11.43 -23.99 -9.01
CA THR A 40 11.62 -24.60 -7.68
C THR A 40 13.09 -24.77 -7.33
N SER A 41 13.94 -25.14 -8.31
CA SER A 41 15.38 -25.22 -8.11
C SER A 41 16.03 -23.86 -7.90
N LEU A 42 15.59 -22.81 -8.60
CA LEU A 42 16.13 -21.46 -8.46
C LEU A 42 15.80 -20.83 -7.11
N TYR A 43 14.60 -21.07 -6.61
CA TYR A 43 14.11 -20.54 -5.34
C TYR A 43 14.08 -21.61 -4.23
N ALA A 44 14.98 -22.59 -4.30
CA ALA A 44 15.11 -23.63 -3.29
C ALA A 44 15.35 -23.02 -1.89
N GLY A 45 14.55 -23.44 -0.91
CA GLY A 45 14.58 -22.88 0.45
C GLY A 45 13.71 -21.63 0.65
N LYS A 46 13.06 -21.12 -0.40
CA LYS A 46 11.98 -20.13 -0.28
C LYS A 46 10.62 -20.82 -0.16
N ILE A 47 9.64 -20.11 0.39
CA ILE A 47 8.24 -20.56 0.41
C ILE A 47 7.67 -20.38 -0.98
N ILE A 48 7.32 -21.47 -1.65
CA ILE A 48 6.73 -21.43 -2.99
C ILE A 48 5.23 -21.64 -2.88
N LYS A 49 4.45 -20.69 -3.40
CA LYS A 49 2.98 -20.77 -3.48
C LYS A 49 2.57 -20.87 -4.93
N ALA A 50 1.68 -21.81 -5.23
CA ALA A 50 1.08 -21.95 -6.55
C ALA A 50 -0.31 -21.32 -6.54
N SER A 51 -0.58 -20.43 -7.48
CA SER A 51 -1.90 -19.85 -7.71
C SER A 51 -2.41 -20.29 -9.08
N LYS A 52 -3.69 -20.71 -9.15
CA LYS A 52 -4.31 -21.00 -10.44
C LYS A 52 -4.32 -19.73 -11.28
N ALA A 53 -3.98 -19.87 -12.56
CA ALA A 53 -3.98 -18.81 -13.54
C ALA A 53 -5.40 -18.24 -13.77
N THR A 54 -5.93 -17.52 -12.79
CA THR A 54 -7.05 -16.61 -13.03
C THR A 54 -6.45 -15.46 -13.80
N VAL A 55 -6.88 -15.30 -15.06
CA VAL A 55 -6.60 -14.15 -15.91
C VAL A 55 -6.55 -12.90 -15.02
N GLN A 56 -5.37 -12.30 -14.94
CA GLN A 56 -5.03 -11.14 -14.11
C GLN A 56 -6.24 -10.26 -13.81
N ASN A 57 -6.69 -10.27 -12.56
CA ASN A 57 -6.99 -8.98 -11.97
C ASN A 57 -5.69 -8.62 -11.24
N ASN A 58 -4.99 -7.59 -11.73
CA ASN A 58 -3.70 -7.11 -11.24
C ASN A 58 -3.82 -6.49 -9.83
N ASN A 59 -4.37 -7.26 -8.89
CA ASN A 59 -4.22 -7.04 -7.47
C ASN A 59 -2.87 -7.66 -7.07
N HIS A 60 -1.80 -7.11 -7.62
CA HIS A 60 -0.61 -7.00 -6.80
C HIS A 60 -1.10 -6.34 -5.51
N SER A 61 -1.12 -7.10 -4.43
CA SER A 61 -0.99 -6.58 -3.08
C SER A 61 0.39 -5.93 -2.99
N ALA A 62 0.65 -4.92 -3.82
CA ALA A 62 1.54 -3.86 -3.48
C ALA A 62 1.01 -3.40 -2.14
N ALA A 63 1.73 -3.74 -1.07
CA ALA A 63 1.64 -2.96 0.15
C ALA A 63 1.71 -1.52 -0.34
N VAL A 64 0.55 -0.84 -0.34
CA VAL A 64 0.46 0.56 -0.68
C VAL A 64 1.24 1.20 0.45
N SER A 65 2.56 1.30 0.27
CA SER A 65 3.37 2.22 1.03
C SER A 65 2.76 3.55 0.64
N LYS A 66 1.82 4.00 1.46
CA LYS A 66 1.16 5.27 1.32
C LYS A 66 2.29 6.25 1.51
N LYS A 67 2.94 6.61 0.39
CA LYS A 67 4.05 7.55 0.32
C LYS A 67 3.48 8.83 0.88
N ARG A 68 3.71 9.03 2.17
CA ARG A 68 3.11 10.07 2.98
C ARG A 68 3.70 11.35 2.41
N ASN A 69 2.97 12.00 1.52
CA ASN A 69 3.47 13.16 0.80
C ASN A 69 3.70 14.27 1.85
N PRO A 70 4.97 14.63 2.14
CA PRO A 70 5.25 15.60 3.20
C PRO A 70 4.65 16.98 2.89
N ALA A 71 4.34 17.25 1.62
CA ALA A 71 3.67 18.46 1.18
C ALA A 71 2.26 18.62 1.77
N THR A 72 1.50 17.53 1.96
CA THR A 72 0.14 17.60 2.51
C THR A 72 0.14 18.01 3.99
N GLY A 73 1.19 17.66 4.74
CA GLY A 73 1.36 18.09 6.12
C GLY A 73 1.62 19.59 6.24
N MET A 74 2.50 20.14 5.38
CA MET A 74 2.82 21.57 5.39
C MET A 74 1.61 22.43 4.99
N ILE A 75 0.83 22.00 4.00
CA ILE A 75 -0.38 22.73 3.58
C ILE A 75 -1.40 22.79 4.72
N MET A 76 -1.56 21.70 5.48
CA MET A 76 -2.49 21.64 6.61
C MET A 76 -2.07 22.58 7.76
N ILE A 77 -0.77 22.65 8.06
CA ILE A 77 -0.21 23.58 9.06
C ILE A 77 -0.44 25.04 8.64
N VAL A 78 -0.20 25.37 7.36
CA VAL A 78 -0.42 26.74 6.85
C VAL A 78 -1.89 27.13 6.95
N ILE A 79 -2.82 26.22 6.61
CA ILE A 79 -4.26 26.47 6.74
C ILE A 79 -4.66 26.77 8.19
N ILE A 80 -4.13 25.99 9.16
CA ILE A 80 -4.39 26.23 10.59
C ILE A 80 -3.87 27.60 11.03
N LEU A 81 -2.66 27.98 10.61
CA LEU A 81 -2.09 29.29 10.95
C LEU A 81 -2.92 30.44 10.40
N VAL A 82 -3.41 30.34 9.16
CA VAL A 82 -4.28 31.35 8.54
C VAL A 82 -5.62 31.45 9.28
N LEU A 83 -6.22 30.32 9.66
CA LEU A 83 -7.45 30.28 10.46
C LEU A 83 -7.27 30.96 11.82
N LEU A 84 -6.18 30.67 12.53
CA LEU A 84 -5.86 31.33 13.79
C LEU A 84 -5.68 32.84 13.62
N ALA A 85 -4.97 33.28 12.58
CA ALA A 85 -4.81 34.69 12.28
C ALA A 85 -6.15 35.39 12.01
N LEU A 86 -7.06 34.74 11.27
CA LEU A 86 -8.40 35.26 11.01
C LEU A 86 -9.26 35.34 12.28
N ILE A 87 -9.17 34.35 13.17
CA ILE A 87 -9.88 34.38 14.46
C ILE A 87 -9.37 35.54 15.32
N ILE A 88 -8.05 35.69 15.46
CA ILE A 88 -7.44 36.78 16.24
C ILE A 88 -7.82 38.13 15.63
N TYR A 89 -7.74 38.26 14.31
CA TYR A 89 -8.12 39.48 13.62
C TYR A 89 -9.61 39.79 13.79
N GLY A 90 -10.51 38.81 13.63
CA GLY A 90 -11.96 38.98 13.82
C GLY A 90 -12.34 39.29 15.27
N PHE A 91 -11.58 38.77 16.24
CA PHE A 91 -11.74 39.10 17.65
C PHE A 91 -11.22 40.52 17.95
N SER A 92 -10.06 40.89 17.41
CA SER A 92 -9.43 42.20 17.62
C SER A 92 -10.12 43.35 16.88
N THR A 93 -10.73 43.10 15.73
CA THR A 93 -11.49 44.11 14.96
C THR A 93 -12.89 44.36 15.53
N GLY A 94 -13.26 43.70 16.63
CA GLY A 94 -14.55 43.92 17.27
C GLY A 94 -15.75 43.38 16.47
N TRP A 95 -15.52 42.61 15.40
CA TRP A 95 -16.60 42.01 14.61
C TRP A 95 -17.52 41.13 15.46
N ILE A 96 -16.96 40.45 16.45
CA ILE A 96 -17.75 39.64 17.40
C ILE A 96 -18.53 40.52 18.38
N GLN A 97 -18.09 41.75 18.68
CA GLN A 97 -18.81 42.68 19.54
C GLN A 97 -20.00 43.32 18.80
N GLU A 98 -19.81 43.70 17.54
CA GLU A 98 -20.85 44.32 16.71
C GLU A 98 -21.98 43.34 16.32
N LYS A 99 -21.67 42.04 16.17
CA LYS A 99 -22.69 41.01 15.88
C LYS A 99 -23.38 40.43 17.11
N PHE A 100 -22.76 40.47 18.29
CA PHE A 100 -23.37 39.90 19.51
C PHE A 100 -24.03 40.92 20.44
N ASN A 101 -23.99 42.23 20.15
CA ASN A 101 -24.62 43.27 20.97
C ASN A 101 -24.40 43.08 22.48
N LEU A 102 -23.21 42.60 22.86
CA LEU A 102 -22.85 42.40 24.25
C LEU A 102 -22.39 43.75 24.78
N ASN A 103 -23.34 44.45 25.40
CA ASN A 103 -23.11 45.61 26.23
C ASN A 103 -22.34 45.13 27.49
N ILE A 104 -21.01 45.26 27.48
CA ILE A 104 -20.23 45.22 28.72
C ILE A 104 -20.42 46.55 29.46
#